data_AF-A0A350UKQ4-F1
#
_entry.id   AF-A0A350UKQ4-F1
#
_cell.length_a   1.000
_cell.length_b   1.000
_cell.length_c   1.000
_cell.angle_alpha   90.00
_cell.angle_beta   90.00
_cell.angle_gamma   90.00
#
_symmetry.space_group_name_H-M   'P 1'
#
loop_
_entity.id
_entity.type
_entity.pdbx_description
1 polymer ?
#
loop_
_entity_poly.entity_id
_entity_poly.type
_entity_poly.pdbx_seq_one_letter_code
_entity_poly.pdbx_strand_id
1 'polypeptide(L)'
;MSAKADQQLAELIFDHLCDEQPEAVAELRDPEILRRVHLGIDRARAHDLDSDGAITAFVTLMFLVAPNFDQHPRIRKALDNPSAKPDQRIQQIFERTAEADWDEAAENACSWDDLGE
;
A
#
# COMPACT_ATOMS: atom_id res chain seq x y z
N MET A 1 -7.31 -1.75 17.94
CA MET A 1 -6.13 -2.62 18.02
C MET A 1 -5.10 -1.98 18.95
N SER A 2 -4.17 -2.74 19.53
CA SER A 2 -3.17 -2.15 20.44
C SER A 2 -2.08 -1.46 19.62
N ALA A 3 -1.64 -0.26 20.03
CA ALA A 3 -0.52 0.46 19.40
C ALA A 3 0.74 -0.41 19.19
N LYS A 4 0.90 -1.46 20.01
CA LYS A 4 1.98 -2.43 19.90
C LYS A 4 1.89 -3.28 18.62
N ALA A 5 0.69 -3.68 18.19
CA ALA A 5 0.52 -4.51 17.00
C ALA A 5 0.88 -3.72 15.72
N ASP A 6 0.44 -2.47 15.66
CA ASP A 6 0.71 -1.57 14.53
C ASP A 6 2.21 -1.28 14.42
N GLN A 7 2.90 -1.11 15.54
CA GLN A 7 4.34 -0.93 15.57
C GLN A 7 5.08 -2.17 15.03
N GLN A 8 4.68 -3.37 15.47
CA GLN A 8 5.29 -4.62 15.00
C GLN A 8 5.07 -4.84 13.49
N LEU A 9 3.88 -4.50 13.00
CA LEU A 9 3.57 -4.56 11.57
C LEU A 9 4.40 -3.53 10.78
N ALA A 10 4.54 -2.31 11.28
CA ALA A 10 5.34 -1.29 10.62
C ALA A 10 6.83 -1.67 10.53
N GLU A 11 7.39 -2.25 11.59
CA GLU A 11 8.76 -2.80 11.60
C GLU A 11 8.90 -3.94 10.58
N LEU A 12 7.93 -4.86 10.52
CA LEU A 12 7.92 -5.96 9.53
C LEU A 12 7.89 -5.44 8.09
N ILE A 13 7.04 -4.45 7.80
CA ILE A 13 6.93 -3.87 6.46
C ILE A 13 8.19 -3.07 6.10
N PHE A 14 8.78 -2.36 7.06
CA PHE A 14 10.05 -1.67 6.88
C PHE A 14 11.15 -2.66 6.47
N ASP A 15 11.33 -3.74 7.23
CA ASP A 15 12.33 -4.77 6.92
C ASP A 15 12.06 -5.37 5.54
N HIS A 16 10.80 -5.70 5.23
CA HIS A 16 10.41 -6.21 3.90
C HIS A 16 10.76 -5.25 2.76
N LEU A 17 10.52 -3.94 2.91
CA LEU A 17 10.85 -2.96 1.89
C LEU A 17 12.36 -2.83 1.70
N CYS A 18 13.12 -2.81 2.79
CA CYS A 18 14.58 -2.73 2.73
C CYS A 18 15.22 -3.99 2.10
N ASP A 19 14.68 -5.17 2.39
CA ASP A 19 15.21 -6.45 1.91
C ASP A 19 14.78 -6.76 0.47
N GLU A 20 13.49 -6.59 0.16
CA GLU A 20 12.91 -7.04 -1.13
C GLU A 20 12.78 -5.91 -2.15
N GLN A 21 12.71 -4.66 -1.71
CA GLN A 21 12.51 -3.48 -2.57
C GLN A 21 13.54 -2.35 -2.30
N PRO A 22 14.85 -2.65 -2.23
CA PRO A 22 15.86 -1.67 -1.81
C PRO A 22 15.91 -0.43 -2.71
N GLU A 23 15.61 -0.58 -4.00
CA GLU A 23 15.58 0.52 -4.98
C GLU A 23 14.46 1.53 -4.68
N ALA A 24 13.32 1.07 -4.17
CA ALA A 24 12.16 1.92 -3.86
C ALA A 24 12.40 2.80 -2.61
N VAL A 25 13.38 2.45 -1.78
CA VAL A 25 13.70 3.15 -0.53
C VAL A 25 15.11 3.74 -0.50
N ALA A 26 15.91 3.57 -1.55
CA ALA A 26 17.33 3.91 -1.58
C ALA A 26 17.63 5.40 -1.28
N GLU A 27 16.72 6.30 -1.63
CA GLU A 27 16.89 7.75 -1.43
C GLU A 27 16.28 8.25 -0.10
N LEU A 28 15.70 7.35 0.69
CA LEU A 28 14.99 7.68 1.91
C LEU A 28 15.83 7.35 3.14
N ARG A 29 15.57 8.09 4.22
CA ARG A 29 16.09 7.76 5.55
C ARG A 29 15.08 6.91 6.29
N ASP A 30 15.53 6.04 7.19
CA ASP A 30 14.65 5.13 7.94
C ASP A 30 13.42 5.80 8.57
N PRO A 31 13.52 7.00 9.21
CA PRO A 31 12.35 7.65 9.77
C PRO A 31 11.30 8.05 8.72
N GLU A 32 11.73 8.36 7.50
CA GLU A 32 10.85 8.70 6.39
C GLU A 32 10.17 7.45 5.83
N ILE A 33 10.89 6.33 5.72
CA ILE A 33 10.30 5.04 5.32
C ILE A 33 9.23 4.63 6.33
N LEU A 34 9.54 4.67 7.63
CA LEU A 34 8.58 4.33 8.69
C LEU A 34 7.35 5.24 8.70
N ARG A 35 7.54 6.56 8.49
CA ARG A 35 6.41 7.51 8.35
C ARG A 35 5.47 7.10 7.22
N ARG A 36 6.01 6.77 6.04
CA ARG A 36 5.24 6.34 4.86
C ARG A 36 4.59 4.98 5.07
N VAL A 37 5.26 4.05 5.73
CA VAL A 37 4.70 2.75 6.12
C VAL A 37 3.49 2.92 7.03
N HIS A 38 3.57 3.78 8.05
CA HIS A 38 2.43 4.06 8.92
C HIS A 38 1.24 4.65 8.16
N LEU A 39 1.49 5.63 7.27
CA LEU A 39 0.46 6.18 6.41
C LEU A 39 -0.19 5.11 5.53
N GLY A 40 0.62 4.20 4.98
CA GLY A 40 0.14 3.09 4.17
C GLY A 40 -0.68 2.07 4.96
N ILE A 41 -0.32 1.76 6.21
CA ILE A 41 -1.10 0.89 7.09
C ILE A 41 -2.49 1.49 7.34
N ASP A 42 -2.55 2.78 7.66
CA ASP A 42 -3.82 3.47 7.92
C ASP A 42 -4.71 3.46 6.66
N ARG A 43 -4.09 3.66 5.49
CA ARG A 43 -4.79 3.67 4.20
C ARG A 43 -5.26 2.27 3.77
N ALA A 44 -4.45 1.23 3.99
CA ALA A 44 -4.85 -0.17 3.75
C ALA A 44 -6.08 -0.54 4.59
N ARG A 45 -6.12 -0.13 5.86
CA ARG A 45 -7.25 -0.35 6.76
C ARG A 45 -8.51 0.39 6.32
N ALA A 46 -8.39 1.53 5.66
CA ALA A 46 -9.54 2.23 5.08
C ALA A 46 -10.24 1.43 3.95
N HIS A 47 -9.56 0.41 3.40
CA HIS A 47 -10.11 -0.58 2.47
C HIS A 47 -10.52 -1.90 3.15
N ASP A 48 -10.62 -1.91 4.49
CA ASP A 48 -10.81 -3.08 5.35
C ASP A 48 -9.79 -4.22 5.11
N LEU A 49 -8.54 -3.87 4.76
CA LEU A 49 -7.46 -4.86 4.73
C LEU A 49 -6.96 -5.07 6.16
N ASP A 50 -7.19 -6.27 6.70
CA ASP A 50 -6.94 -6.58 8.11
C ASP A 50 -5.78 -7.56 8.35
N SER A 51 -5.33 -8.32 7.33
CA SER A 51 -4.17 -9.20 7.50
C SER A 51 -2.86 -8.48 7.25
N ASP A 52 -1.84 -8.86 8.00
CA ASP A 52 -0.46 -8.38 7.83
C ASP A 52 0.01 -8.56 6.38
N GLY A 53 -0.34 -9.67 5.72
CA GLY A 53 0.02 -9.94 4.33
C GLY A 53 -0.66 -9.00 3.33
N ALA A 54 -1.96 -8.74 3.49
CA ALA A 54 -2.68 -7.81 2.62
C ALA A 54 -2.22 -6.36 2.81
N ILE A 55 -1.97 -5.96 4.06
CA ILE A 55 -1.45 -4.63 4.38
C ILE A 55 -0.03 -4.47 3.83
N THR A 56 0.85 -5.46 4.02
CA THR A 56 2.22 -5.43 3.47
C THR A 56 2.20 -5.26 1.96
N ALA A 57 1.42 -6.07 1.24
CA ALA A 57 1.30 -5.96 -0.21
C ALA A 57 0.73 -4.60 -0.66
N PHE A 58 -0.26 -4.06 0.06
CA PHE A 58 -0.80 -2.73 -0.23
C PHE A 58 0.25 -1.62 -0.06
N VAL A 59 0.98 -1.63 1.07
CA VAL A 59 2.03 -0.64 1.33
C VAL A 59 3.14 -0.75 0.31
N THR A 60 3.59 -1.97 -0.03
CA THR A 60 4.59 -2.17 -1.09
C THR A 60 4.15 -1.56 -2.42
N LEU A 61 2.89 -1.71 -2.83
CA LEU A 61 2.37 -1.08 -4.05
C LEU A 61 2.36 0.45 -3.99
N MET A 62 2.17 1.05 -2.82
CA MET A 62 2.28 2.51 -2.67
C MET A 62 3.70 3.02 -2.97
N PHE A 63 4.73 2.22 -2.64
CA PHE A 63 6.13 2.54 -2.94
C PHE A 63 6.49 2.26 -4.41
N LEU A 64 5.95 1.18 -5.00
CA LEU A 64 6.34 0.74 -6.34
C LEU A 64 5.58 1.42 -7.47
N VAL A 65 4.31 1.75 -7.26
CA VAL A 65 3.43 2.29 -8.31
C VAL A 65 3.21 3.78 -8.10
N ALA A 66 2.48 4.11 -7.04
CA ALA A 66 2.16 5.47 -6.67
C ALA A 66 1.60 5.48 -5.25
N PRO A 67 1.88 6.51 -4.44
CA PRO A 67 1.34 6.60 -3.08
C PRO A 67 -0.20 6.57 -3.05
N ASN A 68 -0.84 7.05 -4.12
CA ASN A 68 -2.28 7.11 -4.33
C ASN A 68 -2.81 6.10 -5.35
N PHE A 69 -2.09 5.00 -5.66
CA PHE A 69 -2.51 4.03 -6.67
C PHE A 69 -3.94 3.49 -6.45
N ASP A 70 -4.35 3.38 -5.18
CA ASP A 70 -5.67 2.94 -4.72
C ASP A 70 -6.81 3.90 -5.11
N GLN A 71 -6.50 5.13 -5.52
CA GLN A 71 -7.49 6.10 -6.00
C GLN A 71 -7.90 5.85 -7.45
N HIS A 72 -7.10 5.09 -8.21
CA HIS A 72 -7.45 4.76 -9.58
C HIS A 72 -8.79 3.99 -9.61
N PRO A 73 -9.78 4.40 -10.44
CA PRO A 73 -11.16 3.91 -10.33
C PRO A 73 -11.30 2.38 -10.40
N ARG A 74 -10.49 1.69 -11.21
CA ARG A 74 -10.54 0.23 -11.33
C ARG A 74 -9.88 -0.48 -10.16
N ILE A 75 -8.74 0.02 -9.69
CA ILE A 75 -8.03 -0.52 -8.53
C ILE A 75 -8.91 -0.37 -7.30
N ARG A 76 -9.45 0.84 -7.07
CA ARG A 76 -10.40 1.12 -5.99
C ARG A 76 -11.60 0.16 -6.01
N LYS A 77 -12.21 -0.04 -7.16
CA LYS A 77 -13.36 -0.93 -7.31
C LYS A 77 -13.04 -2.38 -6.96
N ALA A 78 -11.81 -2.84 -7.24
CA ALA A 78 -11.36 -4.18 -6.86
C ALA A 78 -11.08 -4.29 -5.36
N LEU A 79 -10.46 -3.26 -4.75
CA LEU A 79 -10.23 -3.17 -3.32
C LEU A 79 -11.54 -3.12 -2.52
N ASP A 80 -12.50 -2.32 -2.97
CA ASP A 80 -13.77 -2.10 -2.27
C ASP A 80 -14.81 -3.21 -2.57
N ASN A 81 -14.41 -4.34 -3.17
CA ASN A 81 -15.34 -5.41 -3.52
C ASN A 81 -15.86 -6.15 -2.27
N PRO A 82 -17.15 -5.98 -1.89
CA PRO A 82 -17.68 -6.55 -0.65
C PRO A 82 -17.88 -8.06 -0.74
N SER A 83 -17.86 -8.65 -1.93
CA SER A 83 -17.99 -10.10 -2.13
C SER A 83 -16.66 -10.84 -1.93
N ALA A 84 -15.54 -10.13 -1.83
CA ALA A 84 -14.23 -10.70 -1.55
C ALA A 84 -13.93 -10.65 -0.05
N LYS A 85 -13.27 -11.69 0.47
CA LYS A 85 -12.67 -11.61 1.81
C LYS A 85 -11.56 -10.55 1.80
N PRO A 86 -11.30 -9.86 2.93
CA PRO A 86 -10.22 -8.87 3.06
C PRO A 86 -8.91 -9.27 2.36
N ASP A 87 -8.40 -10.45 2.69
CA ASP A 87 -7.11 -10.95 2.17
C ASP A 87 -7.15 -11.28 0.66
N GLN A 88 -8.34 -11.49 0.11
CA GLN A 88 -8.52 -11.75 -1.33
C GLN A 88 -8.64 -10.47 -2.13
N ARG A 89 -8.98 -9.33 -1.52
CA ARG A 89 -9.13 -8.05 -2.22
C ARG A 89 -7.81 -7.63 -2.87
N ILE A 90 -6.70 -7.79 -2.15
CA ILE A 90 -5.38 -7.46 -2.69
C ILE A 90 -4.97 -8.38 -3.85
N GLN A 91 -5.36 -9.65 -3.85
CA GLN A 91 -5.12 -10.52 -5.01
C GLN A 91 -6.02 -10.12 -6.19
N GLN A 92 -7.27 -9.76 -5.90
CA GLN A 92 -8.25 -9.41 -6.92
C GLN A 92 -7.91 -8.15 -7.70
N ILE A 93 -7.13 -7.21 -7.14
CA ILE A 93 -6.70 -6.05 -7.92
C ILE A 93 -5.94 -6.52 -9.16
N PHE A 94 -5.04 -7.51 -9.05
CA PHE A 94 -4.28 -8.05 -10.18
C PHE A 94 -5.15 -8.84 -11.15
N GLU A 95 -6.19 -9.51 -10.67
CA GLU A 95 -7.12 -10.29 -11.52
C GLU A 95 -8.12 -9.40 -12.27
N ARG A 96 -8.39 -8.19 -11.76
CA ARG A 96 -9.48 -7.31 -12.24
C ARG A 96 -9.00 -6.02 -12.88
N THR A 97 -7.69 -5.79 -12.94
CA THR A 97 -7.08 -4.63 -13.60
C THR A 97 -6.19 -5.09 -14.74
N ALA A 98 -6.00 -4.22 -15.72
CA ALA A 98 -5.05 -4.39 -16.81
C ALA A 98 -3.80 -3.55 -16.55
N GLU A 99 -2.70 -3.85 -17.24
CA GLU A 99 -1.44 -3.09 -17.19
C GLU A 99 -1.68 -1.57 -17.37
N ALA A 100 -2.52 -1.18 -18.33
CA ALA A 100 -2.88 0.22 -18.55
C ALA A 100 -3.53 0.91 -17.33
N ASP A 101 -4.26 0.18 -16.48
CA ASP A 101 -4.84 0.74 -15.26
C ASP A 101 -3.74 1.08 -14.22
N TRP A 102 -2.59 0.38 -14.26
CA TRP A 102 -1.43 0.62 -13.39
C TRP A 102 -0.55 1.74 -13.95
N ASP A 103 -0.35 1.77 -15.26
CA ASP A 103 0.34 2.87 -15.93
C ASP A 103 -0.38 4.19 -15.67
N GLU A 104 -1.70 4.23 -15.85
CA GLU A 104 -2.52 5.41 -15.54
C GLU A 104 -2.42 5.82 -14.07
N ALA A 105 -2.36 4.85 -13.14
CA ALA A 105 -2.17 5.15 -11.71
C ALA A 105 -0.78 5.76 -11.42
N ALA A 106 0.28 5.25 -12.07
CA ALA A 106 1.63 5.77 -11.93
C ALA A 106 1.79 7.16 -12.57
N GLU A 107 1.19 7.40 -13.74
CA GLU A 107 1.20 8.71 -14.42
C GLU A 107 0.50 9.80 -13.59
N ASN A 108 -0.49 9.44 -12.79
CA ASN A 108 -1.24 10.35 -11.90
C ASN A 108 -0.75 10.30 -10.44
N ALA A 109 0.50 9.88 -10.21
CA ALA A 109 1.08 9.79 -8.88
C ALA A 109 1.13 11.16 -8.18
N CYS A 110 0.61 11.21 -6.95
CA CYS A 110 0.81 12.32 -6.03
C CYS A 110 2.11 12.13 -5.22
N SER A 111 2.58 13.19 -4.57
CA SER A 111 3.68 13.05 -3.62
C SER A 111 3.22 12.42 -2.30
N TRP A 112 4.13 11.82 -1.56
CA TRP A 112 3.86 11.31 -0.22
C TRP A 112 3.45 12.41 0.77
N ASP A 113 3.88 13.65 0.54
CA ASP A 113 3.51 14.79 1.39
C ASP A 113 2.07 15.25 1.14
N ASP A 114 1.56 15.14 -0.09
CA ASP A 114 0.19 15.50 -0.45
C ASP A 114 -0.87 14.52 0.12
N LEU A 115 -0.46 13.33 0.54
CA LEU A 115 -1.36 12.34 1.14
C LEU A 115 -1.68 12.57 2.61
N GLY A 116 -0.87 13.40 3.30
CA GLY A 116 -0.95 13.61 4.75
C GLY A 116 -1.70 14.86 5.19
N GLU A 117 -2.19 15.68 4.25
CA GLU A 117 -2.97 16.91 4.51
C GLU A 117 -4.49 16.70 4.55
#